data_AF-A0A0J5FYB3-F1
#
_entry.id   AF-A0A0J5FYB3-F1
#
_cell.length_a   1.000
_cell.length_b   1.000
_cell.length_c   1.000
_cell.angle_alpha   90.00
_cell.angle_beta   90.00
_cell.angle_gamma   90.00
#
_symmetry.space_group_name_H-M   'P 1'
#
loop_
_entity.id
_entity.type
_entity.pdbx_description
1 polymer ?
#
loop_
_entity_poly.entity_id
_entity_poly.type
_entity_poly.pdbx_seq_one_letter_code
_entity_poly.pdbx_strand_id
1 'polypeptide(L)' 'MGAQSDYLPAGLPHNRGLWPQAYRDLENLDLKASRLIKQLKLRKISRATIFMEIEKTPGDQREFFRTRLNYWREVMNP' A
#
# COMPACT_ATOMS: atom_id res chain seq x y z
N MET A 1 11.52 -9.23 -13.23
CA MET A 1 12.22 -9.07 -11.95
C MET A 1 11.59 -7.90 -11.23
N GLY A 2 10.79 -8.17 -10.20
CA GLY A 2 10.07 -7.13 -9.48
C GLY A 2 11.07 -6.26 -8.74
N ALA A 3 11.26 -5.04 -9.21
CA ALA A 3 12.03 -4.05 -8.47
C ALA A 3 11.46 -3.99 -7.05
N GLN A 4 12.36 -4.04 -6.08
CA GLN A 4 12.02 -3.81 -4.68
C GLN A 4 11.25 -2.48 -4.59
N SER A 5 10.19 -2.44 -3.77
CA SER A 5 9.37 -1.24 -3.64
C SER A 5 10.21 -0.02 -3.30
N ASP A 6 9.90 1.12 -3.91
CA ASP A 6 10.65 2.39 -3.84
C ASP A 6 10.85 2.93 -2.41
N TYR A 7 9.97 2.53 -1.48
CA TYR A 7 10.00 2.93 -0.08
C TYR A 7 10.80 1.99 0.83
N LEU A 8 11.36 0.89 0.31
CA LEU A 8 12.15 -0.06 1.09
C LEU A 8 13.65 0.10 0.79
N PRO A 9 14.54 0.04 1.81
CA PRO A 9 15.97 0.18 1.61
C PRO A 9 16.54 -1.02 0.85
N ALA A 10 17.47 -0.78 -0.08
CA ALA A 10 18.15 -1.86 -0.80
C ALA A 10 18.85 -2.83 0.16
N GLY A 11 18.89 -4.11 -0.22
CA GLY A 11 19.61 -5.14 0.54
C GLY A 11 18.84 -5.79 1.69
N LEU A 12 17.51 -5.56 1.79
CA LEU A 12 16.68 -6.36 2.68
C LEU A 12 16.74 -7.85 2.29
N PRO A 13 16.74 -8.77 3.28
CA PRO A 13 16.77 -10.20 2.99
C PRO A 13 15.51 -10.62 2.22
N HIS A 14 15.62 -11.63 1.37
CA HIS A 14 14.45 -12.14 0.63
C HIS A 14 13.34 -12.63 1.56
N ASN A 15 13.70 -13.17 2.72
CA ASN A 15 12.74 -13.59 3.74
C ASN A 15 12.19 -12.36 4.49
N ARG A 16 10.94 -12.00 4.18
CA ARG A 16 10.18 -10.93 4.86
C ARG A 16 10.06 -11.11 6.37
N GLY A 17 10.07 -12.34 6.87
CA GLY A 17 10.03 -12.61 8.31
C GLY A 17 11.25 -12.07 9.08
N LEU A 18 12.36 -11.82 8.38
CA LEU A 18 13.57 -11.22 8.93
C LEU A 18 13.56 -9.69 8.88
N TRP A 19 12.52 -9.07 8.30
CA TRP A 19 12.47 -7.62 8.17
C TRP A 19 12.13 -6.96 9.51
N PRO A 20 12.74 -5.79 9.80
CA PRO A 20 12.23 -4.88 10.82
C PRO A 20 10.71 -4.69 10.70
N GLN A 21 10.04 -4.61 11.85
CA GLN A 21 8.56 -4.53 11.89
C GLN A 21 8.04 -3.35 11.06
N ALA A 22 8.69 -2.19 11.14
CA ALA A 22 8.30 -1.00 10.37
C ALA A 22 8.24 -1.25 8.85
N TYR A 23 9.17 -2.03 8.28
CA TYR A 23 9.17 -2.32 6.85
C TYR A 23 8.08 -3.32 6.46
N ARG A 24 7.77 -4.28 7.35
CA ARG A 24 6.62 -5.17 7.16
C ARG A 24 5.30 -4.40 7.23
N ASP A 25 5.20 -3.42 8.11
CA ASP A 25 4.00 -2.58 8.23
C ASP A 25 3.79 -1.72 6.98
N LEU A 26 4.86 -1.11 6.45
CA LEU A 26 4.82 -0.40 5.16
C LEU A 26 4.41 -1.32 4.01
N GLU A 27 4.98 -2.53 3.93
CA GLU A 27 4.58 -3.50 2.90
C GLU A 27 3.10 -3.90 3.03
N ASN A 28 2.61 -4.14 4.24
CA ASN A 28 1.20 -4.47 4.47
C ASN A 28 0.27 -3.33 4.04
N LEU A 29 0.65 -2.07 4.30
CA LEU A 29 -0.10 -0.90 3.83
C LEU A 29 -0.11 -0.77 2.31
N ASP A 30 1.02 -1.02 1.64
CA ASP A 30 1.09 -1.00 0.18
C ASP A 30 0.22 -2.11 -0.45
N LEU A 31 0.29 -3.33 0.09
CA LEU A 31 -0.57 -4.45 -0.34
C LEU A 31 -2.05 -4.13 -0.13
N LYS A 32 -2.39 -3.50 1.00
CA LYS A 32 -3.75 -3.01 1.27
C LYS A 32 -4.18 -1.96 0.24
N ALA A 33 -3.32 -1.00 -0.09
CA ALA A 33 -3.60 0.03 -1.09
C ALA A 33 -3.87 -0.59 -2.46
N SER A 34 -3.00 -1.50 -2.91
CA SER A 34 -3.17 -2.24 -4.17
C SER A 34 -4.51 -2.97 -4.23
N ARG A 35 -4.86 -3.70 -3.17
CA ARG A 35 -6.12 -4.44 -3.06
C ARG A 35 -7.33 -3.51 -3.13
N LEU A 36 -7.31 -2.40 -2.41
CA LEU A 36 -8.40 -1.44 -2.37
C LEU A 36 -8.63 -0.78 -3.74
N ILE A 37 -7.57 -0.33 -4.42
CA ILE A 37 -7.71 0.23 -5.77
C ILE A 37 -8.25 -0.81 -6.75
N LYS A 38 -7.76 -2.06 -6.68
CA LYS A 38 -8.30 -3.16 -7.50
C LYS A 38 -9.79 -3.40 -7.24
N GLN A 39 -10.21 -3.41 -5.98
CA GLN A 39 -11.62 -3.59 -5.61
C GLN A 39 -12.47 -2.41 -6.07
N LEU A 40 -11.96 -1.18 -5.98
CA LEU A 40 -12.64 0.03 -6.46
C LEU A 40 -12.84 -0.02 -7.98
N LYS A 41 -11.80 -0.40 -8.74
CA LYS A 41 -11.86 -0.56 -10.21
C LYS A 41 -12.89 -1.62 -10.62
N LEU A 42 -12.96 -2.73 -9.87
CA LEU A 42 -13.95 -3.78 -10.06
C LEU A 42 -15.34 -3.43 -9.51
N ARG A 43 -15.56 -2.18 -9.05
CA ARG A 43 -16.81 -1.69 -8.45
C ARG A 43 -17.32 -2.54 -7.27
N LYS A 44 -16.43 -3.25 -6.58
CA LYS A 44 -16.75 -4.06 -5.40
C LYS A 44 -16.87 -3.22 -4.13
N ILE A 45 -16.21 -2.06 -4.12
CA ILE A 45 -16.27 -1.08 -3.03
C ILE A 45 -16.50 0.31 -3.62
N SER A 46 -16.89 1.26 -2.78
CA SER A 46 -17.05 2.66 -3.16
C SER A 46 -15.83 3.48 -2.72
N ARG A 47 -15.74 4.72 -3.23
CA ARG A 47 -14.74 5.69 -2.76
C ARG A 47 -14.87 6.00 -1.26
N ALA A 48 -16.08 5.91 -0.70
CA ALA A 48 -16.30 6.10 0.74
C ALA A 48 -15.54 5.06 1.56
N THR A 49 -15.47 3.80 1.11
CA THR A 49 -14.65 2.76 1.76
C THR A 49 -13.17 3.14 1.78
N ILE A 50 -12.65 3.74 0.71
CA ILE A 50 -11.25 4.22 0.67
C ILE A 50 -11.02 5.30 1.74
N PHE A 51 -11.92 6.27 1.84
CA PHE A 51 -11.81 7.33 2.85
C PHE A 51 -11.83 6.77 4.27
N MET A 52 -12.75 5.85 4.57
CA MET A 52 -12.80 5.19 5.89
C MET A 52 -11.51 4.45 6.21
N GLU A 53 -10.91 3.74 5.24
CA GLU A 53 -9.66 3.03 5.48
C GLU A 53 -8.48 3.98 5.70
N ILE A 54 -8.47 5.16 5.07
CA ILE A 54 -7.49 6.23 5.35
C ILE A 54 -7.66 6.78 6.78
N GLU A 55 -8.89 6.98 7.22
CA GLU A 55 -9.17 7.49 8.57
C GLU A 55 -8.76 6.50 9.67
N LYS A 56 -8.97 5.20 9.44
CA LYS A 56 -8.55 4.12 10.35
C LYS A 56 -7.03 3.94 10.42
N THR A 57 -6.29 4.35 9.39
CA THR A 57 -4.83 4.25 9.40
C THR A 57 -4.23 5.25 10.40
N PRO A 58 -3.27 4.81 11.25
CA PRO A 58 -2.52 5.68 12.16
C PRO A 58 -1.94 6.91 11.46
N GLY A 59 -1.88 8.05 12.17
CA GLY A 59 -1.51 9.34 11.57
C GLY A 59 -0.13 9.36 10.93
N ASP A 60 0.84 8.70 11.56
CA ASP A 60 2.22 8.49 11.10
C ASP A 60 2.32 7.63 9.83
N GLN A 61 1.31 6.82 9.54
CA GLN A 61 1.23 5.94 8.38
C GLN A 61 0.26 6.44 7.29
N ARG A 62 -0.57 7.43 7.61
CA ARG A 62 -1.68 7.89 6.76
C ARG A 62 -1.17 8.54 5.47
N GLU A 63 -0.11 9.33 5.55
CA GLU A 63 0.51 9.95 4.37
C GLU A 63 1.07 8.89 3.42
N PHE A 64 1.85 7.95 3.95
CA PHE A 64 2.36 6.82 3.18
C PHE A 64 1.23 6.06 2.48
N PHE A 65 0.16 5.74 3.21
CA PHE A 65 -0.97 5.01 2.65
C PHE A 65 -1.68 5.79 1.52
N ARG A 66 -1.84 7.11 1.65
CA ARG A 66 -2.37 7.97 0.58
C ARG A 66 -1.48 7.95 -0.66
N THR A 67 -0.16 8.04 -0.48
CA THR A 67 0.80 7.96 -1.58
C THR A 67 0.67 6.63 -2.32
N ARG A 68 0.57 5.50 -1.60
CA ARG A 68 0.41 4.19 -2.22
C ARG A 68 -0.94 4.02 -2.93
N LEU A 69 -2.02 4.55 -2.37
CA LEU A 69 -3.34 4.56 -3.04
C LEU A 69 -3.29 5.33 -4.37
N ASN A 70 -2.60 6.48 -4.42
CA ASN A 70 -2.43 7.24 -5.65
C ASN A 70 -1.55 6.51 -6.67
N TYR A 71 -0.42 5.94 -6.24
CA TYR A 71 0.45 5.13 -7.09
C TYR A 71 -0.32 4.00 -7.76
N TRP A 72 -1.07 3.20 -6.98
CA TRP A 72 -1.84 2.10 -7.55
C TRP A 72 -2.99 2.56 -8.43
N ARG A 73 -3.58 3.74 -8.15
CA ARG A 73 -4.58 4.34 -9.04
C ARG A 73 -3.97 4.62 -10.42
N GLU A 74 -2.77 5.19 -10.48
CA GLU A 74 -2.06 5.47 -11.73
C GLU A 74 -1.64 4.18 -12.44
N VAL A 75 -1.05 3.24 -11.72
CA VAL A 75 -0.65 1.92 -12.29
C VAL A 75 -1.84 1.14 -12.85
N MET A 76 -3.02 1.26 -12.24
CA MET A 76 -4.22 0.51 -12.63
C MET A 76 -5.18 1.29 -13.54
N ASN A 77 -4.91 2.56 -13.86
CA ASN A 77 -5.60 3.32 -14.92
C ASN A 77 -4.68 3.45 -16.14
N PRO A 78 -4.65 2.45 -17.04
CA PRO A 78 -4.03 2.61 -18.35
C PRO A 78 -4.84 3.58 -19.24
#